data_AF-A0A1H6ADQ1-F1
#
_entry.id   AF-A0A1H6ADQ1-F1
#
_cell.length_a   1.000
_cell.length_b   1.000
_cell.length_c   1.000
_cell.angle_alpha   90.00
_cell.angle_beta   90.00
_cell.angle_gamma   90.00
#
_symmetry.space_group_name_H-M   'P 1'
#
loop_
_entity.id
_entity.type
_entity.pdbx_description
1 polymer ?
#
loop_
_entity_poly.entity_id
_entity_poly.type
_entity_poly.pdbx_seq_one_letter_code
_entity_poly.pdbx_strand_id
1 'polypeptide(L)'
;MSSQLDSVLPPVEPQNTEPEARTVPHGAKRIVQRNKMIPTTYRPARKCDRRGCEVIVRAAMVIKRHRLAFCSTKCRAKYHKESHLAGHCRYCGSEIFDSRGRVGKRVYCSREHQILGIEDENFAPAGPFRSVIENYLGRALHYRGKTLTSVKVGLVSFFAYAHSVEGANTVNEITPSMVTRYIASERRRERSADNAIGFLSTFYRYLMAEDDSMMLRNPVISRLHYEKRPQRLPRPYTDEQLSGIRDLIEGSGRLELMLAAAIGEECGLRIGEVANIRVVDVDTLRQTIHVRLPTKNLEERDVPYHDRVALHMSRWLERRLPCGEDDHLLLSLRGRPYSNSTLCMQFHNLFLRQDSPAHGFSFHRLRHTWATKLMNNGLELSVLKLLGGWKDLTSMQRYIQVMPETIQRQYQEAFQKLSARPQERIAPVISLNEYARRRAA
;
A
#
# COMPACT_ATOMS: atom_id res chain seq x y z
N MET A 1 -5.38 54.47 48.31
CA MET A 1 -6.55 53.87 47.63
C MET A 1 -6.16 52.42 47.37
N SER A 2 -6.46 51.50 48.31
CA SER A 2 -7.73 50.77 48.39
C SER A 2 -7.95 49.98 47.09
N SER A 3 -8.09 48.66 47.03
CA SER A 3 -8.60 47.65 47.98
C SER A 3 -8.32 46.26 47.35
N GLN A 4 -7.78 45.29 48.09
CA GLN A 4 -8.44 44.04 48.52
C GLN A 4 -9.38 43.36 47.50
N LEU A 5 -9.13 42.07 47.22
CA LEU A 5 -9.99 40.97 47.69
C LEU A 5 -9.42 39.60 47.27
N ASP A 6 -8.79 38.93 48.24
CA ASP A 6 -8.58 37.48 48.26
C ASP A 6 -9.93 36.75 48.43
N SER A 7 -10.15 35.67 47.68
CA SER A 7 -11.25 34.72 47.93
C SER A 7 -10.75 33.27 47.89
N VAL A 8 -10.49 32.78 49.10
CA VAL A 8 -10.84 31.47 49.68
C VAL A 8 -11.30 30.36 48.70
N LEU A 9 -10.48 29.31 48.58
CA LEU A 9 -10.89 27.95 48.23
C LEU A 9 -10.42 27.00 49.37
N PRO A 10 -11.26 26.08 49.87
CA PRO A 10 -10.91 25.20 50.99
C PRO A 10 -10.10 23.96 50.55
N PRO A 11 -9.44 23.27 51.50
CA PRO A 11 -8.46 22.22 51.23
C PRO A 11 -9.11 20.83 51.03
N VAL A 12 -8.47 20.01 50.20
CA VAL A 12 -8.74 18.56 50.09
C VAL A 12 -7.59 17.83 50.77
N GLU A 13 -7.86 17.20 51.90
CA GLU A 13 -6.90 16.32 52.59
C GLU A 13 -6.89 14.89 52.01
N PRO A 14 -5.78 14.14 52.19
CA PRO A 14 -5.45 12.90 51.48
C PRO A 14 -5.60 11.64 52.34
N GLN A 15 -5.88 10.48 51.74
CA GLN A 15 -5.58 9.16 52.33
C GLN A 15 -5.22 8.18 51.20
N ASN A 16 -3.92 7.81 51.08
CA ASN A 16 -3.33 6.53 51.50
C ASN A 16 -3.80 5.32 50.66
N THR A 17 -2.99 4.39 50.17
CA THR A 17 -1.55 4.09 50.15
C THR A 17 -1.45 2.84 49.26
N GLU A 18 -0.52 2.80 48.32
CA GLU A 18 0.01 1.57 47.70
C GLU A 18 0.71 0.69 48.78
N PRO A 19 1.25 -0.54 48.54
CA PRO A 19 1.60 -1.14 47.25
C PRO A 19 1.49 -2.68 47.12
N GLU A 20 1.97 -3.13 45.96
CA GLU A 20 2.84 -4.29 45.74
C GLU A 20 2.28 -5.58 45.12
N ALA A 21 3.03 -5.98 44.10
CA ALA A 21 2.85 -7.10 43.20
C ALA A 21 3.20 -8.44 43.85
N ARG A 22 2.54 -9.52 43.41
CA ARG A 22 3.12 -10.88 43.41
C ARG A 22 2.45 -11.78 42.37
N THR A 23 3.24 -12.04 41.34
CA THR A 23 3.47 -13.36 40.70
C THR A 23 2.49 -14.48 41.09
N VAL A 24 1.72 -14.98 40.12
CA VAL A 24 1.08 -16.30 40.21
C VAL A 24 1.85 -17.29 39.32
N PRO A 25 2.34 -18.41 39.89
CA PRO A 25 3.18 -19.36 39.18
C PRO A 25 2.39 -20.30 38.27
N HIS A 26 3.08 -20.76 37.21
CA HIS A 26 2.79 -22.02 36.54
C HIS A 26 2.85 -23.18 37.54
N GLY A 27 1.81 -24.01 37.62
CA GLY A 27 1.92 -25.30 38.32
C GLY A 27 0.58 -25.92 38.68
N ALA A 28 0.38 -27.14 38.18
CA ALA A 28 -0.62 -28.12 38.63
C ALA A 28 -2.11 -27.73 38.46
N LYS A 29 -2.62 -27.90 37.23
CA LYS A 29 -4.01 -28.35 37.10
C LYS A 29 -4.15 -29.65 37.87
N ARG A 30 -4.79 -29.61 39.04
CA ARG A 30 -5.37 -30.79 39.70
C ARG A 30 -6.05 -31.62 38.61
N ILE A 31 -5.49 -32.79 38.32
CA ILE A 31 -6.22 -33.85 37.63
C ILE A 31 -7.28 -34.29 38.63
N VAL A 32 -8.39 -33.56 38.68
CA VAL A 32 -9.63 -34.14 39.15
C VAL A 32 -9.98 -35.13 38.06
N GLN A 33 -9.66 -36.41 38.28
CA GLN A 33 -10.28 -37.50 37.53
C GLN A 33 -11.79 -37.42 37.78
N ARG A 34 -12.47 -36.55 37.04
CA ARG A 34 -13.90 -36.67 36.82
C ARG A 34 -14.07 -37.88 35.91
N ASN A 35 -14.09 -39.07 36.50
CA ASN A 35 -14.82 -40.19 35.93
C ASN A 35 -16.32 -39.85 35.93
N LYS A 36 -16.71 -38.83 35.14
CA LYS A 36 -18.11 -38.70 34.71
C LYS A 36 -18.26 -39.70 33.59
N MET A 37 -18.81 -40.88 33.91
CA MET A 37 -19.38 -41.77 32.91
C MET A 37 -20.25 -40.92 31.98
N ILE A 38 -19.81 -40.74 30.73
CA ILE A 38 -20.59 -40.06 29.71
C ILE A 38 -21.77 -41.00 29.42
N PRO A 39 -23.04 -40.60 29.61
CA PRO A 39 -24.15 -41.50 29.38
C PRO A 39 -24.20 -41.88 27.90
N THR A 40 -23.83 -43.12 27.61
CA THR A 40 -23.94 -43.76 26.32
C THR A 40 -25.37 -44.30 26.17
N THR A 41 -26.07 -43.87 25.13
CA THR A 41 -27.39 -44.41 24.81
C THR A 41 -27.28 -45.27 23.57
N TYR A 42 -27.85 -46.47 23.61
CA TYR A 42 -28.02 -47.31 22.43
C TYR A 42 -28.93 -46.60 21.43
N ARG A 43 -28.50 -46.49 20.17
CA ARG A 43 -29.32 -45.92 19.09
C ARG A 43 -29.78 -47.02 18.15
N PRO A 44 -31.09 -47.17 17.89
CA PRO A 44 -31.58 -48.15 16.91
C PRO A 44 -31.03 -47.82 15.51
N ALA A 45 -30.84 -48.87 14.71
CA ALA A 45 -30.43 -48.73 13.32
C ALA A 45 -31.45 -47.87 12.57
N ARG A 46 -30.97 -46.86 11.85
CA ARG A 46 -31.83 -45.92 11.13
C ARG A 46 -31.24 -45.50 9.80
N LYS A 47 -32.10 -45.04 8.90
CA LYS A 47 -31.71 -44.54 7.58
C LYS A 47 -30.73 -43.37 7.73
N CYS A 48 -29.75 -43.28 6.84
CA CYS A 48 -28.84 -42.14 6.76
C CYS A 48 -29.66 -40.85 6.60
N ASP A 49 -29.34 -39.80 7.37
CA ASP A 49 -30.08 -38.53 7.33
C ASP A 49 -29.87 -37.71 6.04
N ARG A 50 -29.06 -38.19 5.09
CA ARG A 50 -28.87 -37.53 3.79
C ARG A 50 -30.06 -37.84 2.87
N ARG A 51 -30.66 -36.80 2.29
CA ARG A 51 -31.70 -36.92 1.25
C ARG A 51 -31.20 -37.80 0.09
N GLY A 52 -31.99 -38.82 -0.27
CA GLY A 52 -31.64 -39.78 -1.34
C GLY A 52 -30.59 -40.83 -0.99
N CYS A 53 -30.15 -40.95 0.27
CA CYS A 53 -29.30 -42.06 0.72
C CYS A 53 -30.15 -43.16 1.37
N GLU A 54 -30.06 -44.38 0.85
CA GLU A 54 -30.85 -45.52 1.35
C GLU A 54 -30.11 -46.42 2.35
N VAL A 55 -28.84 -46.11 2.61
CA VAL A 55 -28.01 -46.91 3.51
C VAL A 55 -28.48 -46.76 4.96
N ILE A 56 -28.69 -47.91 5.62
CA ILE A 56 -29.03 -47.99 7.03
C ILE A 56 -27.74 -47.92 7.86
N VAL A 57 -27.67 -46.93 8.74
CA VAL A 57 -26.57 -46.77 9.70
C VAL A 57 -26.82 -47.71 10.86
N ARG A 58 -25.99 -48.75 11.00
CA ARG A 58 -26.09 -49.75 12.07
C ARG A 58 -25.69 -49.14 13.42
N ALA A 59 -26.36 -49.59 14.47
CA ALA A 59 -26.28 -49.08 15.84
C ALA A 59 -24.87 -49.22 16.46
N ALA A 60 -24.47 -48.23 17.27
CA ALA A 60 -23.32 -48.29 18.17
C ALA A 60 -23.62 -47.48 19.45
N MET A 61 -22.87 -47.68 20.54
CA MET A 61 -22.95 -46.79 21.71
C MET A 61 -22.40 -45.41 21.35
N VAL A 62 -23.24 -44.36 21.43
CA VAL A 62 -22.86 -43.00 21.01
C VAL A 62 -23.09 -41.99 22.12
N ILE A 63 -22.23 -40.97 22.18
CA ILE A 63 -22.35 -39.83 23.08
C ILE A 63 -23.60 -39.00 22.73
N LYS A 64 -24.43 -38.66 23.73
CA LYS A 64 -25.79 -38.08 23.62
C LYS A 64 -25.98 -36.86 22.69
N ARG A 65 -24.90 -36.18 22.24
CA ARG A 65 -24.94 -34.90 21.51
C ARG A 65 -25.19 -34.98 19.99
N HIS A 66 -25.08 -36.13 19.35
CA HIS A 66 -25.20 -36.20 17.88
C HIS A 66 -26.60 -36.58 17.42
N ARG A 67 -27.51 -35.62 17.16
CA ARG A 67 -28.89 -35.90 16.69
C ARG A 67 -28.97 -36.54 15.29
N LEU A 68 -27.93 -36.41 14.46
CA LEU A 68 -27.86 -36.89 13.06
C LEU A 68 -26.95 -38.13 12.90
N ALA A 69 -27.21 -38.98 11.92
CA ALA A 69 -26.55 -40.26 11.63
C ALA A 69 -26.23 -40.35 10.12
N PHE A 70 -24.98 -40.68 9.81
CA PHE A 70 -24.48 -40.72 8.44
C PHE A 70 -23.72 -42.01 8.18
N CYS A 71 -23.96 -42.64 7.03
CA CYS A 71 -23.28 -43.88 6.65
C CYS A 71 -21.80 -43.69 6.26
N SER A 72 -21.39 -42.44 5.99
CA SER A 72 -20.02 -42.09 5.64
C SER A 72 -19.75 -40.60 5.90
N THR A 73 -18.48 -40.25 6.03
CA THR A 73 -18.00 -38.86 6.06
C THR A 73 -18.42 -38.10 4.80
N LYS A 74 -18.47 -38.77 3.64
CA LYS A 74 -18.98 -38.21 2.38
C LYS A 74 -20.47 -37.86 2.46
N CYS A 75 -21.32 -38.74 3.02
CA CYS A 75 -22.75 -38.45 3.16
C CYS A 75 -23.01 -37.33 4.18
N ARG A 76 -22.24 -37.29 5.28
CA ARG A 76 -22.27 -36.16 6.21
C ARG A 76 -21.89 -34.84 5.54
N ALA A 77 -20.81 -34.83 4.77
CA ALA A 77 -20.35 -33.64 4.05
C ALA A 77 -21.38 -33.17 3.00
N LYS A 78 -22.00 -34.09 2.26
CA LYS A 78 -23.06 -33.76 1.30
C LYS A 78 -24.34 -33.27 1.98
N TYR A 79 -24.78 -33.92 3.07
CA TYR A 79 -25.88 -33.41 3.89
C TYR A 79 -25.62 -31.97 4.36
N HIS A 80 -24.45 -31.66 4.90
CA HIS A 80 -24.18 -30.28 5.33
C HIS A 80 -24.15 -29.26 4.18
N LYS A 81 -23.81 -29.69 2.95
CA LYS A 81 -23.90 -28.86 1.74
C LYS A 81 -25.33 -28.71 1.21
N GLU A 82 -26.22 -29.66 1.51
CA GLU A 82 -27.61 -29.71 1.03
C GLU A 82 -28.59 -29.12 2.07
N SER A 83 -28.21 -29.07 3.36
CA SER A 83 -29.13 -28.82 4.47
C SER A 83 -28.98 -27.46 5.16
N HIS A 84 -27.93 -26.68 4.88
CA HIS A 84 -27.75 -25.36 5.48
C HIS A 84 -27.83 -24.28 4.43
N LEU A 85 -28.94 -23.54 4.39
CA LEU A 85 -29.03 -22.31 3.59
C LEU A 85 -27.94 -21.34 4.09
N ALA A 86 -26.91 -21.16 3.28
CA ALA A 86 -25.84 -20.22 3.52
C ALA A 86 -26.30 -18.77 3.27
N GLY A 87 -27.32 -18.58 2.43
CA GLY A 87 -27.98 -17.32 2.11
C GLY A 87 -28.66 -17.35 0.74
N HIS A 88 -29.14 -16.21 0.28
CA HIS A 88 -29.60 -16.03 -1.11
C HIS A 88 -28.50 -15.36 -1.93
N CYS A 89 -28.42 -15.70 -3.22
CA CYS A 89 -27.53 -15.04 -4.16
C CYS A 89 -27.90 -13.56 -4.22
N ARG A 90 -26.93 -12.69 -3.93
CA ARG A 90 -27.17 -11.24 -3.94
C ARG A 90 -27.56 -10.69 -5.32
N TYR A 91 -27.16 -11.36 -6.39
CA TYR A 91 -27.43 -10.94 -7.77
C TYR A 91 -28.76 -11.52 -8.30
N CYS A 92 -28.92 -12.85 -8.34
CA CYS A 92 -30.09 -13.49 -8.95
C CYS A 92 -31.17 -13.96 -7.95
N GLY A 93 -30.94 -13.81 -6.63
CA GLY A 93 -31.90 -14.20 -5.60
C GLY A 93 -31.97 -15.71 -5.29
N SER A 94 -31.29 -16.57 -6.05
CA SER A 94 -31.35 -18.03 -5.85
C SER A 94 -30.82 -18.48 -4.48
N GLU A 95 -31.42 -19.51 -3.90
CA GLU A 95 -30.98 -20.11 -2.63
C GLU A 95 -29.60 -20.77 -2.77
N ILE A 96 -28.69 -20.48 -1.84
CA ILE A 96 -27.33 -21.03 -1.81
C ILE A 96 -27.14 -21.82 -0.52
N PHE A 97 -26.79 -23.09 -0.65
CA PHE A 97 -26.65 -24.03 0.46
C PHE A 97 -25.19 -24.32 0.84
N ASP A 98 -24.23 -23.72 0.13
CA ASP A 98 -22.82 -23.82 0.46
C ASP A 98 -22.18 -22.45 0.75
N SER A 99 -21.07 -22.45 1.49
CA SER A 99 -20.31 -21.24 1.78
C SER A 99 -19.34 -20.86 0.67
N ARG A 100 -19.36 -21.56 -0.48
CA ARG A 100 -18.47 -21.25 -1.61
C ARG A 100 -18.98 -19.97 -2.27
N GLY A 101 -18.08 -19.03 -2.57
CA GLY A 101 -18.46 -17.71 -3.11
C GLY A 101 -18.88 -16.68 -2.05
N ARG A 102 -18.71 -16.95 -0.75
CA ARG A 102 -18.98 -15.95 0.30
C ARG A 102 -17.95 -14.81 0.27
N VAL A 103 -18.42 -13.56 0.25
CA VAL A 103 -17.62 -12.34 0.38
C VAL A 103 -18.15 -11.50 1.53
N GLY A 104 -17.42 -11.49 2.65
CA GLY A 104 -17.93 -10.88 3.89
C GLY A 104 -19.24 -11.56 4.33
N LYS A 105 -20.32 -10.77 4.42
CA LYS A 105 -21.69 -11.25 4.75
C LYS A 105 -22.51 -11.70 3.54
N ARG A 106 -21.99 -11.59 2.32
CA ARG A 106 -22.72 -11.80 1.05
C ARG A 106 -22.40 -13.18 0.46
N VAL A 107 -23.34 -13.76 -0.28
CA VAL A 107 -23.19 -15.07 -0.93
C VAL A 107 -23.63 -14.97 -2.39
N TYR A 108 -22.93 -15.67 -3.29
CA TYR A 108 -23.17 -15.67 -4.73
C TYR A 108 -23.13 -17.10 -5.28
N CYS A 109 -24.04 -17.45 -6.19
CA CYS A 109 -24.17 -18.83 -6.68
C CYS A 109 -23.10 -19.19 -7.73
N SER A 110 -22.47 -18.18 -8.34
CA SER A 110 -21.37 -18.35 -9.29
C SER A 110 -20.35 -17.22 -9.13
N ARG A 111 -19.13 -17.44 -9.66
CA ARG A 111 -18.09 -16.41 -9.73
C ARG A 111 -18.52 -15.23 -10.60
N GLU A 112 -19.30 -15.50 -11.65
CA GLU A 112 -19.87 -14.49 -12.53
C GLU A 112 -20.89 -13.60 -11.78
N HIS A 113 -21.84 -14.19 -11.06
CA HIS A 113 -22.79 -13.42 -10.25
C HIS A 113 -22.12 -12.65 -9.11
N GLN A 114 -21.01 -13.16 -8.59
CA GLN A 114 -20.17 -12.41 -7.67
C GLN A 114 -19.58 -11.18 -8.32
N ILE A 115 -19.07 -11.27 -9.54
CA ILE A 115 -18.53 -10.13 -10.29
C ILE A 115 -19.65 -9.14 -10.59
N LEU A 116 -20.72 -9.59 -11.24
CA LEU A 116 -21.85 -8.75 -11.64
C LEU A 116 -22.52 -8.07 -10.43
N GLY A 117 -22.77 -8.80 -9.34
CA GLY A 117 -23.38 -8.22 -8.15
C GLY A 117 -22.47 -7.22 -7.43
N ILE A 118 -21.15 -7.44 -7.43
CA ILE A 118 -20.20 -6.45 -6.91
C ILE A 118 -20.14 -5.23 -7.83
N GLU A 119 -20.22 -5.42 -9.15
CA GLU A 119 -20.21 -4.31 -10.11
C GLU A 119 -21.47 -3.46 -10.03
N ASP A 120 -22.64 -4.08 -9.96
CA ASP A 120 -23.93 -3.40 -9.75
C ASP A 120 -23.92 -2.59 -8.46
N GLU A 121 -23.48 -3.17 -7.34
CA GLU A 121 -23.40 -2.43 -6.08
C GLU A 121 -22.40 -1.27 -6.14
N ASN A 122 -21.30 -1.44 -6.86
CA ASN A 122 -20.30 -0.40 -7.01
C ASN A 122 -20.78 0.74 -7.92
N PHE A 123 -21.67 0.50 -8.87
CA PHE A 123 -22.18 1.54 -9.77
C PHE A 123 -23.56 2.09 -9.39
N ALA A 124 -24.34 1.34 -8.59
CA ALA A 124 -25.68 1.75 -8.15
C ALA A 124 -25.74 3.17 -7.56
N PRO A 125 -24.76 3.63 -6.75
CA PRO A 125 -24.76 5.00 -6.24
C PRO A 125 -24.67 6.07 -7.33
N ALA A 126 -24.10 5.77 -8.50
CA ALA A 126 -23.96 6.73 -9.59
C ALA A 126 -25.28 7.01 -10.33
N GLY A 127 -26.36 6.27 -10.04
CA GLY A 127 -27.71 6.52 -10.56
C GLY A 127 -27.73 6.67 -12.09
N PRO A 128 -28.19 7.81 -12.64
CA PRO A 128 -28.34 8.02 -14.08
C PRO A 128 -27.01 8.08 -14.83
N PHE A 129 -25.88 8.31 -14.14
CA PHE A 129 -24.56 8.41 -14.76
C PHE A 129 -23.91 7.06 -15.07
N ARG A 130 -24.52 5.94 -14.63
CA ARG A 130 -23.94 4.61 -14.74
C ARG A 130 -23.49 4.25 -16.16
N SER A 131 -24.37 4.40 -17.14
CA SER A 131 -24.11 4.01 -18.54
C SER A 131 -22.93 4.79 -19.14
N VAL A 132 -22.84 6.09 -18.85
CA VAL A 132 -21.76 6.96 -19.34
C VAL A 132 -20.42 6.57 -18.70
N ILE A 133 -20.42 6.25 -17.40
CA ILE A 133 -19.19 5.79 -16.71
C ILE A 133 -18.76 4.42 -17.26
N GLU A 134 -19.68 3.48 -17.45
CA GLU A 134 -19.37 2.16 -18.01
C GLU A 134 -18.81 2.26 -19.43
N ASN A 135 -19.40 3.11 -20.28
CA ASN A 135 -18.90 3.38 -21.63
C ASN A 135 -17.46 3.92 -21.61
N TYR A 136 -17.20 4.95 -20.78
CA TYR A 136 -15.86 5.51 -20.62
C TYR A 136 -14.85 4.45 -20.14
N LEU A 137 -15.20 3.68 -19.09
CA LEU A 137 -14.30 2.68 -18.53
C LEU A 137 -14.03 1.52 -19.50
N GLY A 138 -15.01 1.16 -20.34
CA GLY A 138 -14.85 0.16 -21.40
C GLY A 138 -13.88 0.61 -22.50
N ARG A 139 -13.81 1.91 -22.79
CA ARG A 139 -12.92 2.50 -23.81
C ARG A 139 -11.58 2.97 -23.23
N ALA A 140 -11.48 3.19 -21.92
CA ALA A 140 -10.28 3.62 -21.23
C ALA A 140 -9.26 2.48 -20.97
N LEU A 141 -8.86 1.77 -22.04
CA LEU A 141 -7.94 0.62 -22.02
C LEU A 141 -6.54 0.95 -21.47
N HIS A 142 -6.19 2.23 -21.36
CA HIS A 142 -4.91 2.68 -20.84
C HIS A 142 -4.79 2.55 -19.31
N TYR A 143 -5.90 2.47 -18.57
CA TYR A 143 -5.86 2.21 -17.13
C TYR A 143 -5.65 0.73 -16.86
N ARG A 144 -4.72 0.41 -15.95
CA ARG A 144 -4.42 -0.96 -15.54
C ARG A 144 -4.54 -1.15 -14.03
N GLY A 145 -5.01 -2.34 -13.63
CA GLY A 145 -5.01 -2.80 -12.24
C GLY A 145 -5.63 -1.81 -11.25
N LYS A 146 -4.88 -1.47 -10.18
CA LYS A 146 -5.36 -0.59 -9.11
C LYS A 146 -5.77 0.80 -9.59
N THR A 147 -5.17 1.32 -10.67
CA THR A 147 -5.53 2.62 -11.22
C THR A 147 -6.96 2.61 -11.75
N LEU A 148 -7.37 1.56 -12.48
CA LEU A 148 -8.74 1.41 -12.96
C LEU A 148 -9.73 1.38 -11.79
N THR A 149 -9.39 0.65 -10.72
CA THR A 149 -10.21 0.62 -9.49
C THR A 149 -10.33 2.01 -8.87
N SER A 150 -9.23 2.77 -8.77
CA SER A 150 -9.25 4.14 -8.24
C SER A 150 -10.08 5.09 -9.11
N VAL A 151 -9.98 4.98 -10.44
CA VAL A 151 -10.79 5.77 -11.39
C VAL A 151 -12.26 5.47 -11.20
N LYS A 152 -12.65 4.18 -11.18
CA LYS A 152 -14.03 3.75 -10.96
C LYS A 152 -14.58 4.28 -9.63
N VAL A 153 -13.87 4.06 -8.53
CA VAL A 153 -14.30 4.54 -7.20
C VAL A 153 -14.42 6.06 -7.17
N GLY A 154 -13.46 6.78 -7.77
CA GLY A 154 -13.46 8.24 -7.79
C GLY A 154 -14.63 8.82 -8.59
N LEU A 155 -14.91 8.28 -9.78
CA LEU A 155 -16.02 8.72 -10.63
C LEU A 155 -17.38 8.40 -9.99
N VAL A 156 -17.57 7.16 -9.52
CA VAL A 156 -18.81 6.77 -8.83
C VAL A 156 -19.06 7.66 -7.62
N SER A 157 -18.03 7.91 -6.79
CA SER A 157 -18.17 8.75 -5.60
C SER A 157 -18.63 10.16 -5.95
N PHE A 158 -18.06 10.75 -7.00
CA PHE A 158 -18.46 12.08 -7.47
C PHE A 158 -19.89 12.09 -8.04
N PHE A 159 -20.22 11.17 -8.95
CA PHE A 159 -21.53 11.15 -9.59
C PHE A 159 -22.66 10.75 -8.62
N ALA A 160 -22.35 9.93 -7.62
CA ALA A 160 -23.27 9.67 -6.52
C ALA A 160 -23.59 10.94 -5.74
N TYR A 161 -22.57 11.74 -5.40
CA TYR A 161 -22.78 13.04 -4.76
C TYR A 161 -23.58 14.00 -5.66
N ALA A 162 -23.22 14.10 -6.94
CA ALA A 162 -23.90 14.98 -7.89
C ALA A 162 -25.38 14.62 -8.04
N HIS A 163 -25.71 13.33 -8.06
CA HIS A 163 -27.09 12.88 -8.12
C HIS A 163 -27.83 13.05 -6.79
N SER A 164 -27.31 12.50 -5.69
CA SER A 164 -28.06 12.41 -4.44
C SER A 164 -28.10 13.71 -3.65
N VAL A 165 -27.12 14.60 -3.81
CA VAL A 165 -26.99 15.85 -3.05
C VAL A 165 -27.32 17.06 -3.90
N GLU A 166 -26.83 17.10 -5.14
CA GLU A 166 -27.00 18.26 -6.03
C GLU A 166 -28.17 18.10 -7.01
N GLY A 167 -28.78 16.90 -7.09
CA GLY A 167 -29.95 16.63 -7.94
C GLY A 167 -29.63 16.55 -9.44
N ALA A 168 -28.36 16.48 -9.83
CA ALA A 168 -27.96 16.40 -11.23
C ALA A 168 -28.26 15.00 -11.81
N ASN A 169 -28.77 14.95 -13.03
CA ASN A 169 -29.12 13.72 -13.74
C ASN A 169 -28.37 13.55 -15.06
N THR A 170 -27.84 14.64 -15.62
CA THR A 170 -27.08 14.61 -16.88
C THR A 170 -25.69 15.21 -16.72
N VAL A 171 -24.75 14.81 -17.59
CA VAL A 171 -23.35 15.30 -17.53
C VAL A 171 -23.23 16.79 -17.85
N ASN A 172 -24.22 17.37 -18.55
CA ASN A 172 -24.30 18.77 -18.93
C ASN A 172 -24.71 19.68 -17.76
N GLU A 173 -25.43 19.14 -16.77
CA GLU A 173 -25.86 19.86 -15.57
C GLU A 173 -24.72 20.07 -14.56
N ILE A 174 -23.60 19.37 -14.73
CA ILE A 174 -22.49 19.43 -13.80
C ILE A 174 -21.76 20.76 -13.94
N THR A 175 -21.81 21.57 -12.88
CA THR A 175 -21.14 22.87 -12.84
C THR A 175 -19.81 22.82 -12.06
N PRO A 176 -18.88 23.75 -12.33
CA PRO A 176 -17.67 23.90 -11.51
C PRO A 176 -17.96 24.09 -10.00
N SER A 177 -19.11 24.70 -9.67
CA SER A 177 -19.50 24.92 -8.28
C SER A 177 -19.84 23.60 -7.54
N MET A 178 -20.45 22.64 -8.24
CA MET A 178 -20.74 21.30 -7.70
C MET A 178 -19.45 20.54 -7.42
N VAL A 179 -18.45 20.66 -8.30
CA VAL A 179 -17.11 20.07 -8.07
C VAL A 179 -16.46 20.65 -6.82
N THR A 180 -16.53 21.97 -6.63
CA THR A 180 -16.01 22.63 -5.42
C THR A 180 -16.71 22.13 -4.14
N ARG A 181 -18.05 22.03 -4.16
CA ARG A 181 -18.83 21.54 -3.01
C ARG A 181 -18.54 20.06 -2.72
N TYR A 182 -18.38 19.23 -3.75
CA TYR A 182 -17.95 17.85 -3.59
C TYR A 182 -16.61 17.73 -2.87
N ILE A 183 -15.59 18.48 -3.32
CA ILE A 183 -14.25 18.50 -2.70
C ILE A 183 -14.34 18.89 -1.22
N ALA A 184 -15.11 19.95 -0.91
CA ALA A 184 -15.34 20.38 0.47
C ALA A 184 -16.06 19.30 1.30
N SER A 185 -16.99 18.56 0.72
CA SER A 185 -17.70 17.47 1.38
C SER A 185 -16.79 16.28 1.70
N GLU A 186 -15.91 15.89 0.79
CA GLU A 186 -14.97 14.78 0.99
C GLU A 186 -13.90 15.12 2.04
N ARG A 187 -13.43 16.37 2.05
CA ARG A 187 -12.49 16.84 3.07
C ARG A 187 -13.08 16.84 4.47
N ARG A 188 -14.35 17.22 4.62
CA ARG A 188 -15.08 17.09 5.90
C ARG A 188 -15.19 15.64 6.37
N ARG A 189 -15.07 14.67 5.46
CA ARG A 189 -15.03 13.23 5.77
C ARG A 189 -13.61 12.67 5.87
N GLU A 190 -12.59 13.54 5.92
CA GLU A 190 -11.17 13.19 5.95
C GLU A 190 -10.72 12.33 4.76
N ARG A 191 -11.40 12.45 3.62
CA ARG A 191 -11.08 11.74 2.38
C ARG A 191 -10.35 12.66 1.40
N SER A 192 -9.32 12.12 0.75
CA SER A 192 -8.61 12.83 -0.31
C SER A 192 -9.41 12.77 -1.61
N ALA A 193 -9.94 13.91 -2.05
CA ALA A 193 -10.66 14.03 -3.32
C ALA A 193 -9.75 14.27 -4.54
N ASP A 194 -8.47 14.59 -4.34
CA ASP A 194 -7.59 15.08 -5.41
C ASP A 194 -7.45 14.14 -6.61
N ASN A 195 -7.38 12.82 -6.37
CA ASN A 195 -7.34 11.85 -7.47
C ASN A 195 -8.68 11.84 -8.23
N ALA A 196 -9.81 11.99 -7.53
CA ALA A 196 -11.12 12.07 -8.16
C ALA A 196 -11.25 13.29 -9.08
N ILE A 197 -10.65 14.43 -8.72
CA ILE A 197 -10.60 15.63 -9.57
C ILE A 197 -9.84 15.34 -10.88
N GLY A 198 -8.68 14.66 -10.79
CA GLY A 198 -7.90 14.27 -11.95
C GLY A 198 -8.64 13.27 -12.85
N PHE A 199 -9.33 12.30 -12.25
CA PHE A 199 -10.17 11.34 -12.97
C PHE A 199 -11.35 12.03 -13.65
N LEU A 200 -12.04 12.92 -12.94
CA LEU A 200 -13.16 13.71 -13.46
C LEU A 200 -12.73 14.61 -14.63
N SER A 201 -11.59 15.28 -14.50
CA SER A 201 -11.04 16.12 -15.57
C SER A 201 -10.72 15.29 -16.81
N THR A 202 -10.17 14.09 -16.64
CA THR A 202 -9.86 13.18 -17.77
C THR A 202 -11.13 12.63 -18.40
N PHE A 203 -12.11 12.25 -17.58
CA PHE A 203 -13.42 11.80 -18.02
C PHE A 203 -14.14 12.85 -18.87
N TYR A 204 -14.20 14.11 -18.42
CA TYR A 204 -14.83 15.17 -19.20
C TYR A 204 -14.04 15.52 -20.46
N ARG A 205 -12.70 15.47 -20.45
CA ARG A 205 -11.91 15.63 -21.68
C ARG A 205 -12.22 14.57 -22.71
N TYR A 206 -12.46 13.34 -22.26
CA TYR A 206 -12.88 12.25 -23.14
C TYR A 206 -14.28 12.51 -23.70
N LEU A 207 -15.26 12.85 -22.85
CA LEU A 207 -16.62 13.13 -23.33
C LEU A 207 -16.66 14.30 -24.31
N MET A 208 -15.87 15.34 -24.07
CA MET A 208 -15.74 16.47 -24.99
C MET A 208 -15.15 16.08 -26.36
N ALA A 209 -14.30 15.05 -26.40
CA ALA A 209 -13.73 14.56 -27.65
C ALA A 209 -14.71 13.67 -28.43
N GLU A 210 -15.70 13.09 -27.76
CA GLU A 210 -16.80 12.33 -28.38
C GLU A 210 -18.05 13.17 -28.66
N ASP A 211 -18.12 14.39 -28.12
CA ASP A 211 -19.26 15.28 -28.27
C ASP A 211 -19.18 16.07 -29.58
N ASP A 212 -19.90 15.61 -30.59
CA ASP A 212 -20.02 16.27 -31.89
C ASP A 212 -20.61 17.70 -31.78
N SER A 213 -21.35 18.00 -30.71
CA SER A 213 -21.97 19.31 -30.53
C SER A 213 -21.00 20.40 -30.05
N MET A 214 -19.82 20.02 -29.54
CA MET A 214 -18.83 20.89 -28.88
C MET A 214 -19.39 21.77 -27.74
N MET A 215 -20.59 21.47 -27.23
CA MET A 215 -21.24 22.25 -26.17
C MET A 215 -20.80 21.80 -24.78
N LEU A 216 -20.32 20.55 -24.65
CA LEU A 216 -19.84 20.05 -23.38
C LEU A 216 -18.55 20.77 -22.96
N ARG A 217 -18.52 21.20 -21.70
CA ARG A 217 -17.37 21.88 -21.09
C ARG A 217 -16.88 21.05 -19.92
N ASN A 218 -15.56 21.03 -19.71
CA ASN A 218 -15.00 20.40 -18.53
C ASN A 218 -15.33 21.25 -17.29
N PRO A 219 -16.11 20.72 -16.31
CA PRO A 219 -16.45 21.46 -15.11
C PRO A 219 -15.25 21.60 -14.17
N VAL A 220 -14.17 20.84 -14.38
CA VAL A 220 -12.95 20.92 -13.58
C VAL A 220 -12.11 22.11 -14.02
N ILE A 221 -12.00 23.12 -13.16
CA ILE A 221 -11.18 24.30 -13.37
C ILE A 221 -9.92 24.16 -12.52
N SER A 222 -8.77 23.99 -13.18
CA SER A 222 -7.55 23.62 -12.48
C SER A 222 -7.12 24.60 -11.38
N ARG A 223 -7.29 25.92 -11.61
CA ARG A 223 -6.94 26.96 -10.62
C ARG A 223 -7.88 26.99 -9.40
N LEU A 224 -9.10 26.48 -9.54
CA LEU A 224 -10.11 26.47 -8.50
C LEU A 224 -10.11 25.16 -7.71
N HIS A 225 -9.94 24.04 -8.41
CA HIS A 225 -10.13 22.70 -7.84
C HIS A 225 -8.84 22.02 -7.40
N TYR A 226 -7.70 22.34 -8.02
CA TYR A 226 -6.41 21.89 -7.50
C TYR A 226 -5.88 22.90 -6.50
N GLU A 227 -5.76 22.48 -5.25
CA GLU A 227 -4.88 23.21 -4.33
C GLU A 227 -3.44 23.02 -4.78
N LYS A 228 -2.68 24.13 -4.81
CA LYS A 228 -1.22 24.07 -4.84
C LYS A 228 -0.78 23.44 -3.52
N ARG A 229 -0.72 22.11 -3.49
CA ARG A 229 -0.06 21.41 -2.38
C ARG A 229 1.38 21.92 -2.37
N PRO A 230 1.91 22.38 -1.21
CA PRO A 230 3.33 22.64 -1.12
C PRO A 230 4.04 21.37 -1.58
N GLN A 231 4.96 21.52 -2.53
CA GLN A 231 5.71 20.38 -3.05
C GLN A 231 6.34 19.70 -1.84
N ARG A 232 5.88 18.49 -1.52
CA ARG A 232 6.40 17.75 -0.37
C ARG A 232 7.88 17.55 -0.65
N LEU A 233 8.73 18.20 0.15
CA LEU A 233 10.17 18.04 0.06
C LEU A 233 10.48 16.55 0.18
N PRO A 234 11.51 16.06 -0.55
CA PRO A 234 12.03 14.72 -0.32
C PRO A 234 12.25 14.50 1.18
N ARG A 235 11.90 13.31 1.67
CA ARG A 235 12.10 12.93 3.07
C ARG A 235 13.03 11.72 3.15
N PRO A 236 14.31 11.87 2.79
CA PRO A 236 15.29 10.81 3.02
C PRO A 236 15.35 10.46 4.51
N TYR A 237 15.88 9.28 4.82
CA TYR A 237 16.26 8.94 6.19
C TYR A 237 17.61 9.56 6.51
N THR A 238 17.77 10.03 7.75
CA THR A 238 19.09 10.37 8.29
C THR A 238 19.87 9.08 8.57
N ASP A 239 21.18 9.20 8.79
CA ASP A 239 22.02 8.03 9.08
C ASP A 239 21.63 7.34 10.38
N GLU A 240 21.23 8.11 11.40
CA GLU A 240 20.72 7.59 12.68
C GLU A 240 19.41 6.82 12.48
N GLN A 241 18.50 7.36 11.65
CA GLN A 241 17.25 6.69 11.32
C GLN A 241 17.50 5.38 10.55
N LEU A 242 18.43 5.38 9.59
CA LEU A 242 18.79 4.17 8.85
C LEU A 242 19.41 3.13 9.77
N SER A 243 20.30 3.52 10.68
CA SER A 243 20.89 2.60 11.65
C SER A 243 19.78 1.92 12.47
N GLY A 244 18.90 2.71 13.11
CA GLY A 244 17.80 2.15 13.90
C GLY A 244 16.82 1.29 13.09
N ILE A 245 16.57 1.63 11.81
CA ILE A 245 15.77 0.80 10.90
C ILE A 245 16.46 -0.54 10.62
N ARG A 246 17.77 -0.53 10.34
CA ARG A 246 18.55 -1.74 10.09
C ARG A 246 18.58 -2.63 11.33
N ASP A 247 18.87 -2.06 12.50
CA ASP A 247 18.93 -2.80 13.77
C ASP A 247 17.60 -3.51 14.08
N LEU A 248 16.46 -2.84 13.84
CA LEU A 248 15.14 -3.42 14.04
C LEU A 248 14.83 -4.54 13.03
N ILE A 249 15.24 -4.40 11.78
CA ILE A 249 15.06 -5.43 10.76
C ILE A 249 15.95 -6.63 11.04
N GLU A 250 17.21 -6.40 11.40
CA GLU A 250 18.17 -7.44 11.76
C GLU A 250 17.73 -8.20 13.02
N GLY A 251 17.33 -7.47 14.07
CA GLY A 251 16.80 -8.04 15.31
C GLY A 251 15.52 -8.86 15.13
N SER A 252 14.77 -8.65 14.05
CA SER A 252 13.59 -9.47 13.73
C SER A 252 13.93 -10.88 13.23
N GLY A 253 15.17 -11.12 12.79
CA GLY A 253 15.60 -12.40 12.20
C GLY A 253 14.98 -12.71 10.83
N ARG A 254 14.27 -11.76 10.22
CA ARG A 254 13.56 -11.94 8.94
C ARG A 254 14.45 -11.61 7.75
N LEU A 255 15.17 -12.62 7.27
CA LEU A 255 16.11 -12.51 6.16
C LEU A 255 15.49 -11.91 4.90
N GLU A 256 14.22 -12.19 4.61
CA GLU A 256 13.51 -11.63 3.45
C GLU A 256 13.35 -10.11 3.54
N LEU A 257 13.18 -9.57 4.76
CA LEU A 257 13.04 -8.14 4.98
C LEU A 257 14.40 -7.45 5.00
N MET A 258 15.44 -8.12 5.52
CA MET A 258 16.82 -7.64 5.46
C MET A 258 17.25 -7.46 4.00
N LEU A 259 17.07 -8.49 3.17
CA LEU A 259 17.40 -8.41 1.74
C LEU A 259 16.56 -7.36 1.02
N ALA A 260 15.24 -7.32 1.25
CA ALA A 260 14.39 -6.33 0.61
C ALA A 260 14.77 -4.89 0.98
N ALA A 261 15.06 -4.62 2.26
CA ALA A 261 15.46 -3.29 2.71
C ALA A 261 16.85 -2.91 2.16
N ALA A 262 17.79 -3.85 2.14
CA ALA A 262 19.12 -3.63 1.58
C ALA A 262 19.05 -3.24 0.09
N ILE A 263 18.24 -3.96 -0.71
CA ILE A 263 18.01 -3.64 -2.12
C ILE A 263 17.33 -2.28 -2.27
N GLY A 264 16.35 -1.97 -1.44
CA GLY A 264 15.65 -0.67 -1.47
C GLY A 264 16.57 0.52 -1.20
N GLU A 265 17.58 0.34 -0.36
CA GLU A 265 18.51 1.40 0.06
C GLU A 265 19.77 1.49 -0.82
N GLU A 266 20.34 0.38 -1.31
CA GLU A 266 21.54 0.40 -2.16
C GLU A 266 21.21 0.55 -3.65
N CYS A 267 20.11 -0.04 -4.11
CA CYS A 267 19.73 -0.03 -5.52
C CYS A 267 18.59 0.96 -5.82
N GLY A 268 17.94 1.51 -4.79
CA GLY A 268 16.86 2.47 -4.93
C GLY A 268 15.58 1.90 -5.57
N LEU A 269 15.38 0.58 -5.53
CA LEU A 269 14.23 -0.06 -6.17
C LEU A 269 12.91 0.27 -5.46
N ARG A 270 11.81 0.28 -6.22
CA ARG A 270 10.47 0.35 -5.62
C ARG A 270 10.12 -1.00 -4.99
N ILE A 271 9.30 -1.01 -3.94
CA ILE A 271 8.92 -2.28 -3.29
C ILE A 271 8.26 -3.29 -4.25
N GLY A 272 7.52 -2.79 -5.25
CA GLY A 272 6.93 -3.64 -6.29
C GLY A 272 7.98 -4.22 -7.27
N GLU A 273 9.07 -3.49 -7.51
CA GLU A 273 10.20 -3.99 -8.30
C GLU A 273 10.94 -5.06 -7.51
N VAL A 274 11.24 -4.80 -6.23
CA VAL A 274 11.88 -5.77 -5.32
C VAL A 274 11.06 -7.06 -5.19
N ALA A 275 9.74 -6.94 -5.06
CA ALA A 275 8.83 -8.08 -4.99
C ALA A 275 8.77 -8.91 -6.28
N ASN A 276 9.17 -8.35 -7.43
CA ASN A 276 9.09 -8.97 -8.75
C ASN A 276 10.46 -9.49 -9.26
N ILE A 277 11.53 -9.32 -8.48
CA ILE A 277 12.86 -9.85 -8.83
C ILE A 277 12.79 -11.38 -8.87
N ARG A 278 13.33 -11.98 -9.91
CA ARG A 278 13.55 -13.43 -10.02
C ARG A 278 15.02 -13.78 -9.77
N VAL A 279 15.28 -15.03 -9.43
CA VAL A 279 16.65 -15.51 -9.22
C VAL A 279 17.50 -15.31 -10.47
N VAL A 280 16.93 -15.51 -11.66
CA VAL A 280 17.61 -15.31 -12.96
C VAL A 280 17.92 -13.86 -13.27
N ASP A 281 17.26 -12.91 -12.60
CA ASP A 281 17.50 -11.48 -12.80
C ASP A 281 18.75 -11.01 -12.02
N VAL A 282 19.38 -11.86 -11.20
CA VAL A 282 20.54 -11.51 -10.37
C VAL A 282 21.82 -12.04 -11.01
N ASP A 283 22.70 -11.13 -11.41
CA ASP A 283 24.06 -11.47 -11.86
C ASP A 283 25.04 -11.23 -10.72
N THR A 284 25.44 -12.32 -10.04
CA THR A 284 26.36 -12.24 -8.90
C THR A 284 27.79 -11.93 -9.27
N LEU A 285 28.19 -12.21 -10.52
CA LEU A 285 29.55 -11.91 -11.00
C LEU A 285 29.71 -10.42 -11.30
N ARG A 286 28.68 -9.80 -11.88
CA ARG A 286 28.65 -8.37 -12.19
C ARG A 286 28.11 -7.51 -11.05
N GLN A 287 27.58 -8.13 -10.00
CA GLN A 287 26.86 -7.46 -8.90
C GLN A 287 25.74 -6.55 -9.42
N THR A 288 24.93 -7.08 -10.35
CA THR A 288 23.79 -6.35 -10.92
C THR A 288 22.48 -7.10 -10.71
N ILE A 289 21.39 -6.33 -10.56
CA ILE A 289 20.02 -6.84 -10.57
C ILE A 289 19.32 -6.26 -11.80
N HIS A 290 18.80 -7.14 -12.64
CA HIS A 290 17.95 -6.78 -13.77
C HIS A 290 16.52 -6.47 -13.30
N VAL A 291 16.08 -5.23 -13.46
CA VAL A 291 14.71 -4.83 -13.13
C VAL A 291 13.79 -5.08 -14.32
N ARG A 292 13.18 -6.26 -14.33
CA ARG A 292 12.22 -6.69 -15.37
C ARG A 292 10.86 -6.00 -15.31
N LEU A 293 10.12 -6.09 -16.41
CA LEU A 293 8.70 -5.74 -16.44
C LEU A 293 7.83 -6.67 -15.57
N PRO A 294 6.67 -6.16 -15.07
CA PRO A 294 6.17 -4.80 -15.25
C PRO A 294 6.75 -3.81 -14.23
N THR A 295 7.24 -2.67 -14.71
CA THR A 295 7.59 -1.51 -13.86
C THR A 295 6.54 -0.41 -14.00
N LYS A 296 6.48 0.52 -13.04
CA LYS A 296 5.52 1.66 -13.08
C LYS A 296 5.64 2.47 -14.38
N ASN A 297 6.86 2.58 -14.91
CA ASN A 297 7.17 3.39 -16.08
C ASN A 297 7.32 2.55 -17.35
N LEU A 298 7.14 1.23 -17.28
CA LEU A 298 7.30 0.28 -18.38
C LEU A 298 8.70 0.31 -19.01
N GLU A 299 9.71 0.50 -18.18
CA GLU A 299 11.12 0.47 -18.56
C GLU A 299 11.85 -0.61 -17.73
N GLU A 300 12.70 -1.37 -18.41
CA GLU A 300 13.66 -2.30 -17.81
C GLU A 300 15.01 -1.61 -17.65
N ARG A 301 15.80 -2.05 -16.67
CA ARG A 301 17.14 -1.50 -16.40
C ARG A 301 17.93 -2.44 -15.54
N ASP A 302 19.26 -2.39 -15.66
CA ASP A 302 20.16 -3.02 -14.72
C ASP A 302 20.57 -2.02 -13.64
N VAL A 303 20.58 -2.47 -12.38
CA VAL A 303 21.06 -1.68 -11.26
C VAL A 303 22.21 -2.39 -10.57
N PRO A 304 23.31 -1.70 -10.23
CA PRO A 304 24.36 -2.27 -9.41
C PRO A 304 23.88 -2.44 -7.96
N TYR A 305 24.46 -3.40 -7.25
CA TYR A 305 24.32 -3.57 -5.81
C TYR A 305 25.70 -3.79 -5.17
N HIS A 306 25.78 -3.63 -3.85
CA HIS A 306 27.05 -3.71 -3.12
C HIS A 306 27.00 -4.76 -2.01
N ASP A 307 28.02 -4.76 -1.15
CA ASP A 307 28.34 -5.84 -0.22
C ASP A 307 27.21 -6.21 0.73
N ARG A 308 26.38 -5.25 1.15
CA ARG A 308 25.29 -5.55 2.08
C ARG A 308 24.17 -6.30 1.38
N VAL A 309 23.81 -5.92 0.15
CA VAL A 309 22.87 -6.72 -0.65
C VAL A 309 23.45 -8.11 -0.91
N ALA A 310 24.74 -8.21 -1.27
CA ALA A 310 25.40 -9.49 -1.47
C ALA A 310 25.34 -10.38 -0.22
N LEU A 311 25.64 -9.83 0.96
CA LEU A 311 25.61 -10.50 2.25
C LEU A 311 24.21 -11.04 2.58
N HIS A 312 23.18 -10.19 2.53
CA HIS A 312 21.82 -10.62 2.81
C HIS A 312 21.27 -11.56 1.75
N MET A 313 21.73 -11.44 0.50
CA MET A 313 21.35 -12.34 -0.59
C MET A 313 21.91 -13.73 -0.38
N SER A 314 23.19 -13.88 0.01
CA SER A 314 23.76 -15.19 0.37
C SER A 314 22.98 -15.85 1.51
N ARG A 315 22.80 -15.12 2.62
CA ARG A 315 22.05 -15.61 3.79
C ARG A 315 20.62 -16.02 3.43
N TRP A 316 19.97 -15.23 2.57
CA TRP A 316 18.63 -15.53 2.10
C TRP A 316 18.60 -16.80 1.25
N LEU A 317 19.50 -16.93 0.27
CA LEU A 317 19.53 -18.08 -0.65
C LEU A 317 19.90 -19.38 0.06
N GLU A 318 20.75 -19.35 1.09
CA GLU A 318 21.07 -20.51 1.93
C GLU A 318 19.85 -21.06 2.68
N ARG A 319 18.94 -20.18 3.12
CA ARG A 319 17.75 -20.55 3.91
C ARG A 319 16.47 -20.67 3.07
N ARG A 320 16.46 -20.09 1.87
CA ARG A 320 15.34 -20.15 0.93
C ARG A 320 15.13 -21.62 0.57
N LEU A 321 14.01 -22.15 1.03
CA LEU A 321 13.57 -23.48 0.63
C LEU A 321 13.49 -23.52 -0.92
N PRO A 322 14.05 -24.56 -1.58
CA PRO A 322 13.82 -24.78 -3.02
C PRO A 322 12.35 -25.14 -3.33
N CYS A 323 11.47 -25.07 -2.34
CA CYS A 323 10.08 -25.47 -2.38
C CYS A 323 9.22 -24.42 -3.10
N GLY A 324 9.14 -24.54 -4.42
CA GLY A 324 8.16 -23.85 -5.25
C GLY A 324 8.51 -24.00 -6.74
N GLU A 325 7.49 -24.07 -7.59
CA GLU A 325 7.66 -23.90 -9.06
C GLU A 325 8.03 -22.46 -9.43
N ASP A 326 8.08 -21.56 -8.44
CA ASP A 326 8.21 -20.12 -8.63
C ASP A 326 9.65 -19.63 -8.42
N ASP A 327 10.16 -18.90 -9.41
CA ASP A 327 11.54 -18.42 -9.52
C ASP A 327 11.75 -17.02 -8.89
N HIS A 328 10.72 -16.43 -8.25
CA HIS A 328 10.88 -15.16 -7.55
C HIS A 328 11.93 -15.25 -6.43
N LEU A 329 12.79 -14.23 -6.34
CA LEU A 329 13.85 -14.14 -5.34
C LEU A 329 13.27 -14.24 -3.93
N LEU A 330 12.27 -13.42 -3.62
CA LEU A 330 11.62 -13.37 -2.30
C LEU A 330 10.35 -14.23 -2.27
N LEU A 331 10.40 -15.32 -1.51
CA LEU A 331 9.29 -16.23 -1.25
C LEU A 331 8.86 -16.19 0.22
N SER A 332 7.57 -16.36 0.47
CA SER A 332 7.04 -16.61 1.81
C SER A 332 7.44 -18.00 2.32
N LEU A 333 7.27 -18.24 3.63
CA LEU A 333 7.49 -19.55 4.25
C LEU A 333 6.68 -20.71 3.62
N ARG A 334 5.64 -20.40 2.85
CA ARG A 334 4.80 -21.37 2.12
C ARG A 334 5.20 -21.53 0.64
N GLY A 335 6.34 -21.00 0.23
CA GLY A 335 6.82 -21.06 -1.17
C GLY A 335 6.08 -20.14 -2.14
N ARG A 336 5.23 -19.22 -1.65
CA ARG A 336 4.51 -18.27 -2.51
C ARG A 336 5.28 -16.97 -2.67
N PRO A 337 5.32 -16.34 -3.85
CA PRO A 337 5.99 -15.06 -4.05
C PRO A 337 5.36 -13.96 -3.20
N TYR A 338 6.19 -13.04 -2.72
CA TYR A 338 5.68 -11.83 -2.10
C TYR A 338 5.09 -10.91 -3.16
N SER A 339 3.82 -10.53 -2.99
CA SER A 339 3.27 -9.37 -3.69
C SER A 339 3.76 -8.06 -3.06
N ASN A 340 3.69 -6.96 -3.80
CA ASN A 340 3.91 -5.60 -3.28
C ASN A 340 3.13 -5.36 -1.97
N SER A 341 1.84 -5.69 -1.95
CA SER A 341 0.97 -5.47 -0.78
C SER A 341 1.36 -6.34 0.41
N THR A 342 1.72 -7.60 0.19
CA THR A 342 2.15 -8.48 1.28
C THR A 342 3.48 -8.06 1.86
N LEU A 343 4.45 -7.66 1.02
CA LEU A 343 5.76 -7.21 1.49
C LEU A 343 5.66 -5.88 2.26
N CYS A 344 4.87 -4.93 1.77
CA CYS A 344 4.51 -3.71 2.50
C CYS A 344 3.93 -4.03 3.89
N MET A 345 3.01 -4.99 3.96
CA MET A 345 2.38 -5.38 5.22
C MET A 345 3.36 -6.02 6.19
N GLN A 346 4.36 -6.79 5.71
CA GLN A 346 5.40 -7.35 6.59
C GLN A 346 6.23 -6.24 7.24
N PHE A 347 6.65 -5.24 6.47
CA PHE A 347 7.34 -4.07 7.01
C PHE A 347 6.45 -3.28 7.97
N HIS A 348 5.20 -3.03 7.59
CA HIS A 348 4.25 -2.31 8.45
C HIS A 348 4.11 -3.02 9.81
N ASN A 349 3.90 -4.33 9.82
CA ASN A 349 3.75 -5.10 11.06
C ASN A 349 5.01 -5.09 11.93
N LEU A 350 6.20 -5.05 11.32
CA LEU A 350 7.47 -4.96 12.03
C LEU A 350 7.61 -3.61 12.77
N PHE A 351 7.20 -2.52 12.11
CA PHE A 351 7.39 -1.16 12.62
C PHE A 351 6.20 -0.60 13.39
N LEU A 352 5.00 -1.22 13.31
CA LEU A 352 3.77 -0.70 13.90
C LEU A 352 3.84 -0.49 15.43
N ARG A 353 4.65 -1.28 16.13
CA ARG A 353 4.74 -1.29 17.60
C ARG A 353 6.03 -0.68 18.14
N GLN A 354 6.75 0.08 17.32
CA GLN A 354 8.04 0.65 17.70
C GLN A 354 7.84 2.13 18.07
N ASP A 355 8.28 2.52 19.27
CA ASP A 355 8.29 3.91 19.73
C ASP A 355 9.50 4.72 19.20
N SER A 356 10.34 4.07 18.38
CA SER A 356 11.55 4.60 17.75
C SER A 356 11.25 5.62 16.64
N PRO A 357 12.23 6.45 16.19
CA PRO A 357 12.14 7.20 14.92
C PRO A 357 11.80 6.34 13.68
N ALA A 358 11.77 5.01 13.81
CA ALA A 358 11.22 4.08 12.84
C ALA A 358 9.66 4.07 12.76
N HIS A 359 8.97 4.71 13.70
CA HIS A 359 7.52 4.96 13.65
C HIS A 359 7.20 5.84 12.43
N GLY A 360 6.72 5.21 11.35
CA GLY A 360 6.57 5.86 10.05
C GLY A 360 7.56 5.37 8.98
N PHE A 361 8.10 4.16 9.14
CA PHE A 361 8.80 3.46 8.08
C PHE A 361 7.98 3.45 6.78
N SER A 362 8.63 3.81 5.69
CA SER A 362 8.10 3.71 4.34
C SER A 362 9.21 3.22 3.43
N PHE A 363 9.00 2.09 2.78
CA PHE A 363 9.97 1.51 1.86
C PHE A 363 10.39 2.51 0.77
N HIS A 364 9.46 3.34 0.32
CA HIS A 364 9.73 4.36 -0.70
C HIS A 364 10.72 5.44 -0.23
N ARG A 365 10.81 5.71 1.09
CA ARG A 365 11.80 6.62 1.67
C ARG A 365 13.23 6.05 1.57
N LEU A 366 13.41 4.73 1.51
CA LEU A 366 14.73 4.14 1.21
C LEU A 366 15.22 4.60 -0.16
N ARG A 367 14.32 4.63 -1.16
CA ARG A 367 14.63 5.17 -2.48
C ARG A 367 14.94 6.67 -2.48
N HIS A 368 14.23 7.48 -1.69
CA HIS A 368 14.58 8.90 -1.50
C HIS A 368 15.98 9.06 -0.91
N THR A 369 16.30 8.21 0.07
CA THR A 369 17.61 8.16 0.74
C THR A 369 18.70 7.79 -0.25
N TRP A 370 18.51 6.71 -1.02
CA TRP A 370 19.41 6.27 -2.08
C TRP A 370 19.73 7.41 -3.07
N ALA A 371 18.68 8.03 -3.63
CA ALA A 371 18.83 9.11 -4.61
C ALA A 371 19.55 10.33 -4.03
N THR A 372 19.19 10.70 -2.80
CA THR A 372 19.80 11.83 -2.08
C THR A 372 21.27 11.54 -1.77
N LYS A 373 21.59 10.35 -1.25
CA LYS A 373 22.98 9.98 -0.91
C LYS A 373 23.86 9.93 -2.15
N LEU A 374 23.44 9.27 -3.22
CA LEU A 374 24.27 9.18 -4.44
C LEU A 374 24.50 10.55 -5.08
N MET A 375 23.46 11.39 -5.17
CA MET A 375 23.61 12.75 -5.70
C MET A 375 24.60 13.57 -4.86
N ASN A 376 24.47 13.55 -3.54
CA ASN A 376 25.37 14.29 -2.64
C ASN A 376 26.79 13.68 -2.57
N ASN A 377 27.00 12.48 -3.12
CA ASN A 377 28.32 11.86 -3.29
C ASN A 377 28.86 11.96 -4.72
N GLY A 378 28.27 12.83 -5.55
CA GLY A 378 28.84 13.19 -6.86
C GLY A 378 28.33 12.35 -8.04
N LEU A 379 27.30 11.52 -7.86
CA LEU A 379 26.68 10.86 -9.00
C LEU A 379 25.96 11.87 -9.90
N GLU A 380 26.20 11.78 -11.21
CA GLU A 380 25.55 12.66 -12.17
C GLU A 380 24.02 12.44 -12.21
N LEU A 381 23.25 13.53 -12.29
CA LEU A 381 21.79 13.50 -12.37
C LEU A 381 21.26 12.63 -13.51
N SER A 382 21.93 12.63 -14.67
CA SER A 382 21.56 11.82 -15.83
C SER A 382 21.70 10.32 -15.54
N VAL A 383 22.79 9.93 -14.89
CA VAL A 383 23.04 8.53 -14.48
C VAL A 383 22.05 8.11 -13.41
N LEU A 384 21.83 8.96 -12.40
CA LEU A 384 20.84 8.71 -11.36
C LEU A 384 19.44 8.51 -11.96
N LYS A 385 19.04 9.36 -12.92
CA LYS A 385 17.76 9.24 -13.65
C LYS A 385 17.57 7.84 -14.24
N LEU A 386 18.60 7.34 -14.94
CA LEU A 386 18.60 6.03 -15.58
C LEU A 386 18.53 4.90 -14.55
N LEU A 387 19.38 4.92 -13.52
CA LEU A 387 19.40 3.91 -12.45
C LEU A 387 18.08 3.85 -11.68
N GLY A 388 17.40 4.97 -11.52
CA GLY A 388 16.08 4.98 -10.89
C GLY A 388 14.94 4.58 -11.84
N GLY A 389 15.14 4.59 -13.15
CA GLY A 389 14.06 4.42 -14.12
C GLY A 389 13.01 5.52 -14.00
N TRP A 390 13.44 6.78 -13.97
CA TRP A 390 12.55 7.95 -14.06
C TRP A 390 12.40 8.41 -15.51
N LYS A 391 11.17 8.64 -15.99
CA LYS A 391 10.93 9.16 -17.35
C LYS A 391 11.56 10.53 -17.60
N ASP A 392 11.45 11.42 -16.64
CA ASP A 392 11.91 12.81 -16.73
C ASP A 392 12.61 13.28 -15.44
N LEU A 393 13.44 14.33 -15.56
CA LEU A 393 14.18 14.90 -14.45
C LEU A 393 13.25 15.54 -13.41
N THR A 394 12.11 16.11 -13.82
CA THR A 394 11.11 16.71 -12.92
C THR A 394 10.53 15.68 -11.94
N SER A 395 10.34 14.44 -12.39
CA SER A 395 9.88 13.32 -11.58
C SER A 395 10.97 12.83 -10.63
N MET A 396 12.24 12.92 -11.05
CA MET A 396 13.40 12.60 -10.22
C MET A 396 13.65 13.65 -9.13
N GLN A 397 13.46 14.95 -9.41
CA GLN A 397 13.66 16.05 -8.44
C GLN A 397 12.84 15.88 -7.16
N ARG A 398 11.70 15.19 -7.22
CA ARG A 398 10.89 14.85 -6.03
C ARG A 398 11.60 13.91 -5.06
N TYR A 399 12.74 13.33 -5.44
CA TYR A 399 13.47 12.33 -4.68
C TYR A 399 14.79 12.80 -4.09
N ILE A 400 15.30 13.95 -4.54
CA ILE A 400 16.67 14.39 -4.25
C ILE A 400 16.64 15.65 -3.42
N GLN A 401 17.32 15.63 -2.28
CA GLN A 401 17.65 16.82 -1.51
C GLN A 401 19.13 17.13 -1.71
N VAL A 402 19.47 18.23 -2.38
CA VAL A 402 20.88 18.63 -2.55
C VAL A 402 21.30 19.44 -1.33
N MET A 403 22.40 19.02 -0.68
CA MET A 403 22.95 19.67 0.50
C MET A 403 23.81 20.89 0.12
N PRO A 404 23.81 21.99 0.91
CA PRO A 404 24.62 23.18 0.64
C PRO A 404 26.10 22.88 0.42
N GLU A 405 26.66 21.94 1.20
CA GLU A 405 28.05 21.50 1.12
C GLU A 405 28.35 20.84 -0.23
N THR A 406 27.39 20.08 -0.76
CA THR A 406 27.51 19.48 -2.10
C THR A 406 27.53 20.55 -3.17
N ILE A 407 26.68 21.58 -3.06
CA ILE A 407 26.64 22.71 -4.00
C ILE A 407 27.99 23.43 -4.00
N GLN A 408 28.52 23.75 -2.81
CA GLN A 408 29.79 24.42 -2.66
C GLN A 408 30.95 23.61 -3.24
N ARG A 409 31.03 22.31 -2.90
CA ARG A 409 32.08 21.41 -3.39
C ARG A 409 32.04 21.28 -4.92
N GLN A 410 30.88 20.97 -5.50
CA GLN A 410 30.75 20.82 -6.95
C GLN A 410 31.03 22.12 -7.70
N TYR A 411 30.62 23.26 -7.15
CA TYR A 411 30.95 24.57 -7.73
C TYR A 411 32.46 24.82 -7.73
N GLN A 412 33.14 24.56 -6.62
CA GLN A 412 34.60 24.71 -6.52
C GLN A 412 35.35 23.79 -7.48
N GLU A 413 34.97 22.51 -7.55
CA GLU A 413 35.56 21.55 -8.49
C GLU A 413 35.36 21.98 -9.95
N ALA A 414 34.17 22.45 -10.32
CA ALA A 414 33.89 22.95 -11.66
C ALA A 414 34.72 24.21 -11.98
N PHE A 415 34.83 25.13 -11.02
CA PHE A 415 35.61 26.36 -11.18
C PHE A 415 37.11 26.08 -11.30
N GLN A 416 37.65 25.13 -10.52
CA GLN A 416 39.05 24.69 -10.63
C GLN A 416 39.36 24.11 -12.02
N LYS A 417 38.44 23.32 -12.59
CA LYS A 417 38.59 22.79 -13.96
C LYS A 417 38.59 23.90 -15.02
N LEU A 418 37.82 24.96 -14.79
CA LEU A 418 37.82 26.13 -15.67
C LEU A 418 39.13 26.92 -15.56
N SER A 419 39.66 27.13 -14.35
CA SER A 419 40.89 27.88 -14.14
C SER A 419 42.16 27.10 -14.52
N ALA A 420 42.11 25.77 -14.55
CA ALA A 420 43.20 24.92 -15.02
C ALA A 420 43.33 24.86 -16.56
N ARG A 421 42.36 25.39 -17.32
CA ARG A 421 42.54 25.61 -18.76
C ARG A 421 43.56 26.74 -18.95
N PRO A 422 44.53 26.62 -19.89
CA PRO A 422 45.52 27.66 -20.11
C PRO A 422 44.80 28.97 -20.40
N GLN A 423 44.83 29.88 -19.43
CA GLN A 423 44.34 31.24 -19.61
C GLN A 423 45.25 31.92 -20.63
N GLU A 424 44.68 32.43 -21.72
CA GLU A 424 45.30 33.54 -22.45
C GLU A 424 45.69 34.59 -21.40
N ARG A 425 46.91 35.13 -21.48
CA ARG A 425 47.48 36.03 -20.46
C ARG A 425 46.56 37.24 -20.28
N ILE A 426 45.66 37.19 -19.31
CA ILE A 426 44.84 38.33 -18.93
C ILE A 426 45.77 39.29 -18.17
N ALA A 427 45.79 40.55 -18.61
CA ALA A 427 46.55 41.63 -17.98
C ALA A 427 46.32 41.67 -16.46
N PRO A 428 47.32 42.10 -15.65
CA PRO A 428 47.26 41.98 -14.20
C PRO A 428 45.98 42.62 -13.65
N VAL A 429 45.16 41.78 -13.01
CA VAL A 429 43.94 42.22 -12.33
C VAL A 429 44.37 43.07 -11.14
N ILE A 430 44.07 44.36 -11.23
CA ILE A 430 44.31 45.33 -10.15
C ILE A 430 43.42 44.93 -8.97
N SER A 431 44.01 44.79 -7.78
CA SER A 431 43.26 44.50 -6.54
C SER A 431 42.17 45.57 -6.31
N LEU A 432 41.02 45.20 -5.71
CA LEU A 432 39.96 46.16 -5.37
C LEU A 432 40.47 47.33 -4.50
N ASN A 433 41.47 47.08 -3.65
CA ASN A 433 42.13 48.13 -2.87
C ASN A 433 42.98 49.06 -3.74
N GLU A 434 43.63 48.51 -4.76
CA GLU A 434 44.45 49.28 -5.68
C GLU A 434 43.58 50.07 -6.69
N TYR A 435 42.43 49.52 -7.09
CA TYR A 435 41.39 50.25 -7.82
C TYR A 435 40.83 51.42 -7.00
N ALA A 436 40.53 51.20 -5.72
CA ALA A 436 40.04 52.26 -4.83
C ALA A 436 41.07 53.39 -4.64
N ARG A 437 42.37 53.06 -4.51
CA ARG A 437 43.44 54.07 -4.44
C ARG A 437 43.60 54.85 -5.73
N ARG A 438 43.52 54.20 -6.90
CA ARG A 438 43.61 54.85 -8.21
C ARG A 438 42.43 55.78 -8.53
N ARG A 439 41.30 55.64 -7.82
CA ARG A 439 40.14 56.54 -7.95
C ARG A 439 40.19 57.71 -6.97
N ALA A 440 41.01 57.62 -5.93
CA ALA A 440 41.16 58.65 -4.89
C ALA A 440 42.34 59.61 -5.16
N ALA A 441 43.24 59.25 -6.08
CA ALA A 441 44.20 60.14 -6.72
C ALA A 441 43.60 60.72 -8.00
#